data_AF-A0A2V9QQF5-F1
#
_entry.id   AF-A0A2V9QQF5-F1
#
_cell.length_a   1.000
_cell.length_b   1.000
_cell.length_c   1.000
_cell.angle_alpha   90.00
_cell.angle_beta   90.00
_cell.angle_gamma   90.00
#
_symmetry.space_group_name_H-M   'P 1'
#
loop_
_entity.id
_entity.type
_entity.pdbx_description
1 polymer ?
#
loop_
_entity_poly.entity_id
_entity_poly.type
_entity_poly.pdbx_seq_one_letter_code
_entity_poly.pdbx_strand_id
1 'polypeptide(L)' 'MLLPNTGVQWFALVVRSQHEKMVASVLHSKGYEEFLPLYTVKRRWSDRIKQLELPLFPGYVFCRF' A
#
# COMPACT_ATOMS: atom_id res chain seq x y z
N MET A 1 4.11 -17.13 -29.67
CA MET A 1 4.48 -15.71 -29.53
C MET A 1 3.42 -15.07 -28.64
N LEU A 2 3.79 -14.66 -27.42
CA LEU A 2 2.85 -13.94 -26.54
C LEU A 2 2.74 -12.51 -27.08
N LEU A 3 1.52 -12.06 -27.39
CA LEU A 3 1.28 -10.67 -27.75
C LEU A 3 1.79 -9.77 -26.61
N PRO A 4 2.50 -8.67 -26.90
CA PRO A 4 2.92 -7.75 -25.86
C PRO A 4 1.66 -7.28 -25.12
N ASN A 5 1.65 -7.46 -23.80
CA ASN A 5 0.59 -6.93 -22.96
C ASN A 5 0.67 -5.39 -23.03
N THR A 6 -0.10 -4.79 -23.92
CA THR A 6 -0.17 -3.33 -24.13
C THR A 6 -1.03 -2.63 -23.07
N GLY A 7 -1.55 -3.38 -22.09
CA GLY A 7 -2.27 -2.85 -20.95
C GLY A 7 -1.32 -2.37 -19.85
N VAL A 8 -1.70 -1.28 -19.21
CA VAL A 8 -1.07 -0.74 -17.99
C VAL A 8 -1.12 -1.84 -16.91
N GLN A 9 0.04 -2.39 -16.54
CA GLN A 9 0.15 -3.54 -15.63
C GLN A 9 0.27 -3.09 -14.17
N TRP A 10 -0.28 -3.87 -13.26
CA TRP A 10 -0.09 -3.70 -11.82
C TRP A 10 1.20 -4.37 -11.36
N PHE A 11 1.94 -3.66 -10.52
CA PHE A 11 3.18 -4.13 -9.91
C PHE A 11 3.07 -4.09 -8.39
N ALA A 12 3.59 -5.12 -7.73
CA ALA A 12 3.78 -5.13 -6.28
C ALA A 12 5.17 -4.57 -5.94
N LEU A 13 5.21 -3.40 -5.32
CA LEU A 13 6.43 -2.76 -4.88
C LEU A 13 6.76 -3.24 -3.46
N VAL A 14 7.96 -3.79 -3.29
CA VAL A 14 8.49 -4.12 -1.96
C VAL A 14 8.98 -2.82 -1.31
N VAL A 15 8.44 -2.50 -0.15
CA VAL A 15 8.76 -1.29 0.60
C VAL A 15 9.27 -1.63 1.99
N ARG A 16 9.96 -0.68 2.62
CA ARG A 16 10.35 -0.82 4.01
C ARG A 16 9.11 -0.85 4.89
N SER A 17 9.13 -1.72 5.90
CA SER A 17 8.06 -1.81 6.90
C SER A 17 7.74 -0.43 7.49
N GLN A 18 6.46 -0.15 7.71
CA GLN A 18 5.91 1.12 8.22
C GLN A 18 6.01 2.32 7.26
N HIS A 19 6.60 2.16 6.08
CA HIS A 19 6.70 3.22 5.06
C HIS A 19 5.63 3.08 3.97
N GLU A 20 4.76 2.07 4.04
CA GLU A 20 3.75 1.77 3.03
C GLU A 20 2.88 2.99 2.72
N LYS A 21 2.36 3.66 3.77
CA LYS A 21 1.51 4.85 3.62
C LYS A 21 2.25 6.03 2.99
N MET A 22 3.52 6.24 3.34
CA MET A 22 4.33 7.30 2.76
C MET A 22 4.60 7.01 1.27
N VAL A 23 4.97 5.78 0.92
CA VAL A 23 5.23 5.38 -0.47
C VAL A 23 3.96 5.53 -1.30
N ALA A 24 2.80 5.08 -0.81
CA ALA A 24 1.52 5.28 -1.49
C ALA A 24 1.24 6.77 -1.73
N SER A 25 1.41 7.63 -0.70
CA SER A 25 1.25 9.08 -0.85
C SER A 25 2.21 9.70 -1.88
N VAL A 26 3.46 9.24 -1.95
CA VAL A 26 4.44 9.73 -2.92
C VAL A 26 4.09 9.29 -4.33
N LEU A 27 3.65 8.04 -4.53
CA LEU A 27 3.20 7.53 -5.82
C LEU A 27 1.98 8.30 -6.32
N HIS A 28 1.00 8.50 -5.44
CA HIS A 28 -0.17 9.33 -5.70
C HIS A 28 0.23 10.74 -6.15
N SER A 29 1.13 11.39 -5.40
CA SER A 29 1.61 12.75 -5.71
C SER A 29 2.36 12.84 -7.03
N LYS A 30 2.91 11.73 -7.54
CA LYS A 30 3.57 11.63 -8.85
C LYS A 30 2.58 11.35 -9.98
N GLY A 31 1.29 11.16 -9.69
CA GLY A 31 0.25 10.85 -10.66
C GLY A 31 0.15 9.37 -11.03
N TYR A 32 0.78 8.49 -10.27
CA TYR A 32 0.59 7.04 -10.45
C TYR A 32 -0.69 6.58 -9.76
N GLU A 33 -1.30 5.55 -10.32
CA GLU A 33 -2.39 4.86 -9.64
C GLU A 33 -1.82 3.84 -8.67
N GLU A 34 -2.05 4.10 -7.38
CA GLU A 34 -1.56 3.31 -6.28
C GLU A 34 -2.69 2.57 -5.56
N PHE A 35 -2.34 1.46 -4.92
CA PHE A 35 -3.25 0.73 -4.06
C PHE A 35 -2.50 0.19 -2.85
N LEU A 36 -2.95 0.62 -1.67
CA LEU A 36 -2.48 0.14 -0.37
C LEU A 36 -3.67 -0.35 0.45
N PRO A 37 -3.96 -1.67 0.46
CA PRO A 37 -5.05 -2.20 1.27
C PRO A 37 -4.72 -2.08 2.75
N LEU A 38 -5.58 -1.40 3.50
CA LEU A 38 -5.47 -1.20 4.95
C LEU A 38 -6.65 -1.86 5.65
N TYR A 39 -6.43 -2.34 6.88
CA TYR A 39 -7.49 -2.80 7.78
C TYR A 39 -7.35 -2.12 9.15
N THR A 40 -8.48 -1.92 9.83
CA THR A 40 -8.52 -1.25 11.13
C THR A 40 -8.47 -2.26 12.27
N VAL A 41 -7.60 -2.01 13.26
CA VAL A 41 -7.45 -2.81 14.48
C VAL A 41 -7.66 -1.92 15.69
N LYS A 42 -8.41 -2.42 16.68
CA LYS A 42 -8.49 -1.79 18.02
C LYS A 42 -7.40 -2.39 18.90
N ARG A 43 -6.38 -1.60 19.28
CA ARG A 43 -5.42 -1.99 20.31
C ARG A 43 -5.74 -1.29 21.61
N ARG A 44 -5.81 -2.05 22.71
CA ARG A 44 -5.85 -1.50 24.05
C ARG A 44 -4.42 -1.14 24.46
N TRP A 45 -4.22 0.12 24.77
CA TRP A 45 -3.08 0.65 25.51
C TRP A 45 -3.47 0.72 26.98
N SER A 46 -2.48 0.81 27.88
CA SER A 46 -2.69 0.70 29.33
C SER A 46 -3.82 1.57 29.87
N ASP A 47 -4.08 2.73 29.25
CA ASP A 47 -5.14 3.66 29.63
C ASP A 47 -6.28 3.82 28.59
N ARG A 48 -6.08 3.45 27.31
CA ARG A 48 -7.03 3.79 26.21
C ARG A 48 -7.12 2.72 25.13
N ILE A 49 -8.25 2.65 24.42
CA ILE A 49 -8.38 1.86 23.19
C ILE A 49 -8.10 2.77 22.00
N LYS A 50 -7.09 2.44 21.19
CA LYS A 50 -6.73 3.17 19.97
C LYS A 50 -7.09 2.35 18.73
N GLN A 51 -7.73 3.00 17.77
CA GLN A 51 -7.92 2.45 16.42
C GLN A 51 -6.68 2.76 15.58
N LEU A 52 -6.13 1.73 14.94
CA LEU A 52 -4.94 1.79 14.12
C LEU A 52 -5.25 1.16 12.78
N GLU A 53 -4.76 1.75 11.70
CA GLU A 53 -4.81 1.13 10.38
C GLU A 53 -3.47 0.47 10.07
N LEU A 54 -3.51 -0.81 9.73
CA LEU A 54 -2.34 -1.60 9.38
C LEU A 54 -2.45 -2.08 7.92
N PRO A 55 -1.32 -2.24 7.20
CA PRO A 55 -1.32 -2.84 5.88
C PRO A 55 -1.83 -4.27 5.91
N LEU A 56 -2.77 -4.61 5.03
CA LEU A 56 -3.25 -5.97 4.85
C LEU A 56 -2.13 -6.88 4.32
N PHE A 57 -1.25 -6.32 3.48
CA PHE A 57 -0.03 -6.95 3.00
C PHE A 57 1.18 -6.11 3.45
N PRO A 58 1.75 -6.39 4.64
CA PRO A 58 2.90 -5.63 5.14
C PRO A 58 4.09 -5.68 4.18
N GLY A 59 4.76 -4.54 4.00
CA GLY A 59 5.90 -4.41 3.09
C GLY A 59 5.53 -4.31 1.61
N TYR A 60 4.25 -4.21 1.25
CA TYR A 60 3.82 -4.07 -0.14
C TYR A 60 2.95 -2.83 -0.38
N VAL A 61 3.19 -2.19 -1.54
CA VAL A 61 2.30 -1.21 -2.15
C VAL A 61 2.10 -1.61 -3.61
N PHE A 62 0.88 -1.58 -4.11
CA PHE A 62 0.60 -1.89 -5.51
C PHE A 62 0.56 -0.60 -6.32
N CYS A 63 1.11 -0.62 -7.53
CA CYS A 63 1.21 0.56 -8.39
C CYS A 63 1.03 0.17 -9.86
N ARG A 64 0.43 1.06 -10.64
CA ARG A 64 0.28 0.94 -12.09
C ARG A 64 0.98 2.11 -12.78
N PHE A 65 1.82 1.80 -13.78
CA PHE A 65 2.67 2.74 -14.53
C PHE A 65 2.28 2.82 -15.99
#